data_AF-A0A943UKZ1-F1
#
_entry.id   AF-A0A943UKZ1-F1
#
_cell.length_a   1.000
_cell.length_b   1.000
_cell.length_c   1.000
_cell.angle_alpha   90.00
_cell.angle_beta   90.00
_cell.angle_gamma   90.00
#
_symmetry.space_group_name_H-M   'P 1'
#
loop_
_entity.id
_entity.type
_entity.pdbx_description
1 polymer ?
#
loop_
_entity_poly.entity_id
_entity_poly.type
_entity_poly.pdbx_seq_one_letter_code
_entity_poly.pdbx_strand_id
1 'polypeptide(L)' 'MRDLTVWAMLKILGKEGETMMAMFFAQRVILGKTAFKDVPAKLKDQVRELLVDAGLPELAEE' A
#
# COMPACT_ATOMS: atom_id res chain seq x y z
N MET A 1 10.58 5.79 12.66
CA MET A 1 11.74 5.20 11.92
C MET A 1 11.33 4.45 10.65
N ARG A 2 10.19 3.71 10.62
CA ARG A 2 9.71 3.00 9.41
C ARG A 2 9.27 3.93 8.27
N ASP A 3 8.62 5.05 8.56
CA ASP A 3 8.15 5.97 7.50
C ASP A 3 9.29 6.73 6.81
N LEU A 4 10.36 7.05 7.53
CA LEU A 4 11.52 7.76 6.95
C LEU A 4 12.26 6.93 5.91
N THR A 5 12.41 5.63 6.15
CA THR A 5 13.07 4.72 5.20
C THR A 5 12.18 4.44 3.99
N VAL A 6 10.89 4.23 4.19
CA VAL A 6 9.90 4.08 3.10
C VAL A 6 9.84 5.36 2.26
N TRP A 7 9.82 6.53 2.89
CA TRP A 7 9.79 7.81 2.19
C TRP A 7 11.05 8.06 1.34
N ALA A 8 12.23 7.74 1.89
CA ALA A 8 13.49 7.80 1.16
C ALA A 8 13.51 6.82 -0.04
N MET A 9 12.98 5.61 0.12
CA MET A 9 12.86 4.64 -0.99
C MET A 9 11.92 5.12 -2.09
N LEU A 10 10.72 5.61 -1.74
CA LEU A 10 9.74 6.09 -2.73
C LEU A 10 10.28 7.29 -3.52
N LYS A 11 11.08 8.16 -2.89
CA LYS A 11 11.77 9.28 -3.57
C LYS A 11 12.76 8.82 -4.65
N ILE A 12 13.40 7.66 -4.48
CA ILE A 12 14.37 7.10 -5.44
C ILE A 12 13.65 6.37 -6.58
N LEU A 13 12.51 5.73 -6.28
CA LEU A 13 11.80 4.85 -7.20
C LEU A 13 10.85 5.56 -8.20
N GLY A 14 10.50 6.82 -7.96
CA GLY A 14 9.60 7.58 -8.85
C GLY A 14 8.15 7.03 -8.89
N LYS A 15 7.35 7.50 -9.86
CA LYS A 15 5.92 7.14 -9.96
C LYS A 15 5.66 5.66 -10.19
N GLU A 16 6.48 4.98 -11.01
CA GLU A 16 6.29 3.56 -11.31
C GLU A 16 6.55 2.67 -10.09
N GLY A 17 7.54 3.05 -9.28
CA GLY A 17 7.83 2.31 -8.07
C GLY A 17 6.83 2.55 -6.94
N GLU A 18 6.16 3.71 -6.91
CA GLU A 18 5.00 3.92 -6.04
C GLU A 18 3.88 2.92 -6.38
N THR A 19 3.54 2.77 -7.66
CA THR A 19 2.55 1.79 -8.11
C THR A 19 2.95 0.36 -7.78
N MET A 20 4.21 -0.03 -8.01
CA MET A 20 4.71 -1.37 -7.62
C MET A 20 4.61 -1.60 -6.11
N MET A 21 4.93 -0.60 -5.30
CA MET A 21 4.81 -0.70 -3.85
C MET A 21 3.35 -0.77 -3.39
N ALA A 22 2.44 -0.02 -4.02
CA ALA A 22 1.01 -0.11 -3.74
C ALA A 22 0.46 -1.50 -4.05
N MET A 23 0.78 -2.08 -5.22
CA MET A 23 0.39 -3.45 -5.57
C MET A 23 0.94 -4.47 -4.56
N PHE A 24 2.20 -4.31 -4.12
CA PHE A 24 2.79 -5.17 -3.12
C PHE A 24 2.04 -5.10 -1.78
N PHE A 25 1.70 -3.90 -1.31
CA PHE A 25 0.95 -3.72 -0.07
C PHE A 25 -0.47 -4.25 -0.17
N ALA A 26 -1.18 -4.00 -1.28
CA ALA A 26 -2.52 -4.53 -1.51
C ALA A 26 -2.53 -6.07 -1.41
N GLN A 27 -1.57 -6.73 -2.06
CA GLN A 27 -1.42 -8.19 -1.96
C GLN A 27 -1.09 -8.66 -0.53
N ARG A 28 -0.27 -7.91 0.23
CA ARG A 28 0.00 -8.25 1.64
C ARG A 28 -1.23 -8.11 2.53
N VAL A 29 -2.09 -7.13 2.26
CA VAL A 29 -3.36 -6.92 2.96
C VAL A 29 -4.33 -8.06 2.64
N ILE A 30 -4.47 -8.44 1.37
CA ILE A 30 -5.28 -9.59 0.92
C ILE A 30 -4.82 -10.89 1.59
N LEU A 31 -3.51 -11.09 1.71
CA LEU A 31 -2.93 -12.26 2.38
C LEU A 31 -2.97 -12.19 3.92
N GLY A 32 -3.50 -11.13 4.52
CA GLY A 32 -3.56 -10.93 5.97
C GLY A 32 -2.19 -10.77 6.65
N LYS A 33 -1.13 -10.48 5.87
CA LYS A 33 0.25 -10.33 6.38
C LYS A 33 0.54 -8.90 6.86
N THR A 34 -0.36 -7.97 6.59
CA THR A 34 -0.25 -6.55 6.93
C THR A 34 -1.65 -5.98 7.05
N ALA A 35 -1.93 -5.21 8.10
CA ALA A 35 -3.21 -4.52 8.23
C ALA A 35 -3.21 -3.25 7.37
N PHE A 36 -4.37 -2.83 6.85
CA PHE A 36 -4.47 -1.63 6.02
C PHE A 36 -3.97 -0.37 6.75
N LYS A 37 -4.16 -0.27 8.08
CA LYS A 37 -3.59 0.80 8.91
C LYS A 37 -2.07 0.92 8.86
N ASP A 38 -1.36 -0.18 8.61
CA ASP A 38 0.11 -0.25 8.54
C ASP A 38 0.64 0.09 7.14
N VAL A 39 -0.25 0.31 6.16
CA VAL A 39 0.13 0.78 4.83
C VAL A 39 0.61 2.24 4.92
N PRO A 40 1.74 2.60 4.28
CA PRO A 40 2.22 3.98 4.24
C PRO A 40 1.13 4.92 3.74
N ALA A 41 0.92 6.06 4.41
CA ALA A 41 -0.17 7.00 4.10
C ALA A 41 -0.21 7.43 2.63
N LYS A 42 0.96 7.59 2.00
CA LYS A 42 1.09 7.96 0.58
C LYS A 42 0.55 6.90 -0.39
N LEU A 43 0.54 5.63 0.03
CA LEU A 43 0.09 4.49 -0.77
C LEU A 43 -1.32 4.02 -0.39
N LYS A 44 -1.89 4.49 0.74
CA LYS A 44 -3.19 4.03 1.24
C LYS A 44 -4.31 4.20 0.21
N ASP A 45 -4.35 5.32 -0.50
CA ASP A 45 -5.39 5.58 -1.51
C ASP A 45 -5.29 4.59 -2.68
N GLN A 46 -4.07 4.39 -3.22
CA GLN A 46 -3.84 3.40 -4.29
C GLN A 46 -4.11 1.96 -3.81
N VAL A 47 -3.72 1.62 -2.59
CA VAL A 47 -3.99 0.29 -2.01
C VAL A 47 -5.50 0.08 -1.82
N ARG A 48 -6.24 1.11 -1.40
CA ARG A 48 -7.71 1.06 -1.28
C ARG A 48 -8.35 0.79 -2.64
N GLU A 49 -7.97 1.53 -3.68
CA GLU A 49 -8.47 1.30 -5.05
C GLU A 49 -8.18 -0.13 -5.51
N LEU A 50 -6.96 -0.62 -5.31
CA LEU A 50 -6.58 -2.00 -5.66
C LEU A 50 -7.38 -3.07 -4.91
N LEU A 51 -7.74 -2.81 -3.65
CA LEU A 51 -8.59 -3.72 -2.87
C LEU A 51 -10.04 -3.72 -3.35
N VAL A 52 -10.57 -2.54 -3.73
CA VAL A 52 -11.89 -2.41 -4.36
C VAL A 52 -11.93 -3.15 -5.69
N ASP A 53 -10.91 -2.97 -6.53
CA ASP A 53 -10.78 -3.65 -7.83
C ASP A 53 -10.63 -5.17 -7.68
N ALA A 54 -9.99 -5.62 -6.59
CA ALA A 54 -9.90 -7.03 -6.23
C ALA A 54 -11.20 -7.61 -5.64
N GLY A 55 -12.24 -6.80 -5.43
CA GLY A 55 -13.51 -7.21 -4.85
C GLY A 55 -13.47 -7.43 -3.33
N LEU A 56 -12.51 -6.83 -2.64
CA LEU A 56 -12.28 -6.95 -1.20
C LEU A 56 -12.26 -5.56 -0.48
N PRO A 57 -13.28 -4.70 -0.69
CA PRO A 57 -13.30 -3.35 -0.12
C PRO A 57 -13.28 -3.34 1.42
N GLU A 58 -13.76 -4.39 2.07
CA GLU A 58 -13.77 -4.56 3.53
C GLU A 58 -12.37 -4.63 4.13
N LEU A 59 -11.36 -5.02 3.33
CA LEU A 59 -9.97 -5.05 3.78
C LEU A 59 -9.32 -3.66 3.80
N ALA A 60 -10.00 -2.65 3.24
CA ALA A 60 -9.57 -1.25 3.30
C ALA A 60 -10.19 -0.48 4.48
N GLU A 61 -10.85 -1.20 5.40
CA GLU A 61 -11.29 -0.67 6.69
C GLU A 61 -10.09 -0.53 7.65
N GLU A 62 -10.05 0.57 8.39
CA GLU A 62 -8.87 1.05 9.13
C GLU A 62 -8.75 0.48 10.56
#